data_AF-A0A8H5DXY9-F1
#
_entry.id   AF-A0A8H5DXY9-F1
#
_cell.length_a   1.000
_cell.length_b   1.000
_cell.length_c   1.000
_cell.angle_alpha   90.00
_cell.angle_beta   90.00
_cell.angle_gamma   90.00
#
_symmetry.space_group_name_H-M   'P 1'
#
loop_
_entity.id
_entity.type
_entity.pdbx_description
1 polymer ?
#
loop_
_entity_poly.entity_id
_entity_poly.type
_entity_poly.pdbx_seq_one_letter_code
_entity_poly.pdbx_strand_id
1 'polypeptide(L)'
;ISSNHGPAPPYTGEPPSLAEIIAEIHQLRNTIRNMEARASERDAAPAGNAHSNPQAERDIREALKPPKPEPFKGQATDIVPFLTRIKGYFHLFPTKLDTATKKVLFTAPLIQGNAKDWFEPILRDYLKNEEIMQDQETINIFAN
;
A
#
# COMPACT_ATOMS: atom_id res chain seq x y z
N ILE A 1 -38.75 0.81 -17.32
CA ILE A 1 -37.29 0.84 -17.04
C ILE A 1 -36.62 1.18 -18.35
N SER A 2 -36.17 2.43 -18.54
CA SER A 2 -35.57 2.91 -19.79
C SER A 2 -34.08 3.17 -19.53
N SER A 3 -33.22 2.38 -20.19
CA SER A 3 -31.77 2.41 -20.05
C SER A 3 -31.20 3.70 -20.63
N ASN A 4 -30.37 4.39 -19.86
CA ASN A 4 -29.71 5.62 -20.26
C ASN A 4 -28.37 5.27 -20.95
N HIS A 5 -28.40 5.06 -22.26
CA HIS A 5 -27.21 4.97 -23.12
C HIS A 5 -27.26 6.10 -24.15
N GLY A 6 -27.03 7.34 -23.70
CA GLY A 6 -26.70 8.43 -24.60
C GLY A 6 -25.25 8.27 -25.08
N PRO A 7 -24.94 8.44 -26.38
CA PRO A 7 -23.56 8.53 -26.82
C PRO A 7 -22.88 9.71 -26.13
N ALA A 8 -21.61 9.54 -25.74
CA ALA A 8 -20.80 10.65 -25.26
C ALA A 8 -20.84 11.79 -26.31
N PRO A 9 -21.01 13.05 -25.90
CA PRO A 9 -21.03 14.16 -26.84
C PRO A 9 -19.73 14.12 -27.68
N PRO A 10 -19.80 14.35 -28.99
CA PRO A 10 -18.61 14.38 -29.81
C PRO A 10 -17.66 15.43 -29.26
N TYR A 11 -16.38 15.10 -29.15
CA TYR A 11 -15.34 16.04 -28.76
C TYR A 11 -15.35 17.19 -29.77
N THR A 12 -15.91 18.34 -29.40
CA THR A 12 -16.08 19.52 -30.28
C THR A 12 -14.93 20.52 -30.19
N GLY A 13 -13.83 20.16 -29.51
CA GLY A 13 -12.61 20.95 -29.52
C GLY A 13 -11.71 20.55 -30.70
N GLU A 14 -11.15 21.53 -31.39
CA GLU A 14 -10.03 21.31 -32.30
C GLU A 14 -8.91 20.57 -31.53
N PRO A 15 -8.37 19.46 -32.06
CA PRO A 15 -7.30 18.74 -31.37
C PRO A 15 -6.12 19.69 -31.17
N PRO A 16 -5.50 19.73 -29.97
CA PRO A 16 -4.39 20.61 -29.69
C PRO A 16 -3.28 20.37 -30.71
N SER A 17 -2.78 21.46 -31.28
CA SER A 17 -1.70 21.41 -32.26
C SER A 17 -0.43 20.81 -31.64
N LEU A 18 0.44 20.24 -32.46
CA LEU A 18 1.73 19.73 -32.02
C LEU A 18 2.54 20.80 -31.26
N ALA A 19 2.39 22.08 -31.64
CA ALA A 19 3.05 23.21 -30.99
C ALA A 19 2.51 23.44 -29.57
N GLU A 20 1.20 23.33 -29.37
CA GLU A 20 0.57 23.47 -28.04
C GLU A 20 0.95 22.30 -27.12
N ILE A 21 0.98 21.07 -27.65
CA ILE A 21 1.46 19.89 -26.90
C ILE A 21 2.91 20.09 -26.46
N ILE A 22 3.78 20.57 -27.36
CA ILE A 22 5.18 20.85 -27.03
C ILE A 22 5.29 21.97 -25.98
N ALA A 23 4.50 23.03 -26.10
CA ALA A 23 4.47 24.13 -25.14
C ALA A 23 4.03 23.65 -23.75
N GLU A 24 3.03 22.77 -23.67
CA GLU A 24 2.54 22.19 -22.43
C GLU A 24 3.60 21.27 -21.78
N ILE A 25 4.28 20.44 -22.56
CA ILE A 25 5.42 19.62 -22.08
C ILE A 25 6.53 20.52 -21.52
N HIS A 26 6.82 21.65 -22.17
CA HIS A 26 7.82 22.60 -21.70
C HIS A 26 7.39 23.28 -20.39
N GLN A 27 6.11 23.66 -20.26
CA GLN A 27 5.57 24.23 -19.03
C GLN A 27 5.62 23.24 -17.87
N LEU A 28 5.27 21.97 -18.11
CA LEU A 28 5.35 20.90 -17.11
C LEU A 28 6.80 20.70 -16.63
N ARG A 29 7.76 20.63 -17.55
CA ARG A 29 9.20 20.51 -17.22
C ARG A 29 9.73 21.68 -16.40
N ASN A 30 9.27 22.90 -16.66
CA ASN A 30 9.66 24.08 -15.89
C ASN A 30 9.05 24.06 -14.49
N THR A 31 7.80 23.61 -14.38
CA THR A 31 7.11 23.50 -13.09
C THR A 31 7.78 22.46 -12.20
N ILE A 32 8.13 21.28 -12.75
CA ILE A 32 8.87 20.23 -12.02
C ILE A 32 10.20 20.77 -11.49
N ARG A 33 11.01 21.42 -12.35
CA ARG A 33 12.28 22.04 -11.92
C ARG A 33 12.09 23.07 -10.80
N ASN A 34 11.04 23.89 -10.86
CA ASN A 34 10.75 24.85 -9.80
C ASN A 34 10.30 24.17 -8.50
N MET A 35 9.56 23.06 -8.58
CA MET A 35 9.21 22.28 -7.39
C MET A 35 10.44 21.61 -6.77
N GLU A 36 11.33 21.05 -7.59
CA GLU A 36 12.60 20.42 -7.17
C GLU A 36 13.54 21.45 -6.52
N ALA A 37 13.65 22.65 -7.09
CA ALA A 37 14.44 23.74 -6.51
C ALA A 37 13.89 24.15 -5.13
N ARG A 38 12.56 24.28 -4.99
CA ARG A 38 11.91 24.61 -3.72
C ARG A 38 11.99 23.48 -2.68
N ALA A 39 12.10 22.24 -3.11
CA ALA A 39 12.38 21.10 -2.23
C ALA A 39 13.84 21.15 -1.76
N SER A 40 14.78 21.36 -2.69
CA SER A 40 16.22 21.46 -2.42
C SER A 40 16.56 22.66 -1.53
N GLU A 41 15.88 23.80 -1.69
CA GLU A 41 16.04 24.99 -0.84
C GLU A 41 15.51 24.78 0.58
N ARG A 42 14.48 23.94 0.78
CA ARG A 42 14.03 23.55 2.12
C ARG A 42 15.07 22.68 2.82
N ASP A 43 15.82 21.89 2.08
CA ASP A 43 16.93 21.08 2.59
C ASP A 43 18.24 21.89 2.75
N ALA A 44 18.35 23.06 2.10
CA ALA A 44 19.55 23.92 2.12
C ALA A 44 19.49 25.12 3.10
N ALA A 45 18.39 25.29 3.85
CA ALA A 45 18.35 26.26 4.95
C ALA A 45 19.33 25.86 6.07
N PRO A 46 20.01 26.80 6.75
CA PRO A 46 20.95 26.47 7.80
C PRO A 46 20.22 25.68 8.90
N ALA A 47 20.77 24.53 9.25
CA ALA A 47 20.25 23.57 10.20
C ALA A 47 19.94 24.21 11.56
N GLY A 48 18.74 24.77 11.71
CA GLY A 48 18.11 25.04 12.99
C GLY A 48 17.53 23.75 13.53
N ASN A 49 18.38 22.87 14.06
CA ASN A 49 18.04 21.72 14.89
C ASN A 49 16.70 21.00 14.58
N ALA A 50 16.50 20.53 13.35
CA ALA A 50 15.70 19.34 13.12
C ALA A 50 16.62 18.13 13.29
N HIS A 51 17.08 17.90 14.53
CA HIS A 51 17.40 16.52 14.89
C HIS A 51 16.07 15.79 14.74
N SER A 52 15.91 15.02 13.65
CA SER A 52 14.86 14.02 13.56
C SER A 52 15.06 13.11 14.74
N ASN A 53 14.39 13.43 15.84
CA ASN A 53 14.46 12.66 17.06
C ASN A 53 13.78 11.34 16.69
N PRO A 54 14.49 10.20 16.59
CA PRO A 54 13.85 8.92 16.30
C PRO A 54 12.80 8.60 17.36
N GLN A 55 12.84 9.26 18.51
CA GLN A 55 11.80 9.22 19.52
C GLN A 55 10.49 9.91 19.08
N ALA A 56 10.52 11.05 18.38
CA ALA A 56 9.29 11.74 17.95
C ALA A 56 8.54 10.96 16.85
N GLU A 57 9.25 10.28 15.94
CA GLU A 57 8.64 9.39 14.94
C GLU A 57 8.09 8.11 15.59
N ARG A 58 8.77 7.57 16.61
CA ARG A 58 8.24 6.50 17.46
C ARG A 58 6.99 6.96 18.21
N ASP A 59 7.01 8.15 18.79
CA ASP A 59 5.90 8.73 19.54
C ASP A 59 4.67 8.92 18.65
N ILE A 60 4.82 9.35 17.39
CA ILE A 60 3.69 9.47 16.45
C ILE A 60 3.13 8.09 16.06
N ARG A 61 4.00 7.10 15.77
CA ARG A 61 3.57 5.73 15.40
C ARG A 61 2.98 4.96 16.58
N GLU A 62 3.47 5.19 17.79
CA GLU A 62 2.93 4.63 19.03
C GLU A 62 1.66 5.34 19.48
N ALA A 63 1.54 6.66 19.26
CA ALA A 63 0.34 7.44 19.58
C ALA A 63 -0.82 7.19 18.61
N LEU A 64 -0.53 6.95 17.32
CA LEU A 64 -1.57 6.77 16.31
C LEU A 64 -2.38 5.48 16.46
N LYS A 65 -1.86 4.45 17.17
CA LYS A 65 -2.46 3.10 17.36
C LYS A 65 -3.46 2.78 16.23
N PRO A 66 -2.99 2.70 14.98
CA PRO A 66 -3.86 2.63 13.81
C PRO A 66 -4.89 1.52 13.99
N PRO A 67 -6.16 1.76 13.61
CA PRO A 67 -7.20 0.78 13.81
C PRO A 67 -6.83 -0.53 13.11
N LYS A 68 -7.16 -1.65 13.75
CA LYS A 68 -6.94 -2.97 13.17
C LYS A 68 -7.66 -3.03 11.80
N PRO A 69 -7.00 -3.49 10.73
CA PRO A 69 -7.64 -3.66 9.43
C PRO A 69 -8.88 -4.54 9.50
N GLU A 70 -9.89 -4.28 8.67
CA GLU A 70 -11.07 -5.14 8.65
C GLU A 70 -10.72 -6.53 8.05
N PRO A 71 -11.43 -7.59 8.48
CA PRO A 71 -11.23 -8.93 7.95
C PRO A 71 -11.62 -9.09 6.48
N PHE A 72 -10.95 -10.00 5.79
CA PHE A 72 -11.34 -10.52 4.49
C PHE A 72 -12.28 -11.72 4.67
N LYS A 73 -13.45 -11.70 4.04
CA LYS A 73 -14.47 -12.75 4.19
C LYS A 73 -14.52 -13.77 3.04
N GLY A 74 -13.66 -13.63 2.04
CA GLY A 74 -13.62 -14.52 0.86
C GLY A 74 -14.31 -14.01 -0.40
N GLN A 75 -14.74 -12.74 -0.44
CA GLN A 75 -15.35 -12.16 -1.65
C GLN A 75 -14.26 -11.67 -2.61
N ALA A 76 -14.29 -12.14 -3.86
CA ALA A 76 -13.29 -11.77 -4.87
C ALA A 76 -13.19 -10.26 -5.11
N THR A 77 -14.29 -9.51 -4.98
CA THR A 77 -14.31 -8.05 -5.11
C THR A 77 -13.52 -7.32 -4.02
N ASP A 78 -13.33 -7.97 -2.87
CA ASP A 78 -12.78 -7.34 -1.66
C ASP A 78 -11.28 -7.66 -1.48
N ILE A 79 -10.71 -8.53 -2.31
CA ILE A 79 -9.31 -8.96 -2.18
C ILE A 79 -8.32 -7.81 -2.39
N VAL A 80 -8.53 -6.98 -3.41
CA VAL A 80 -7.64 -5.84 -3.72
C VAL A 80 -7.73 -4.75 -2.64
N PRO A 81 -8.93 -4.32 -2.20
CA PRO A 81 -9.06 -3.43 -1.05
C PRO A 81 -8.41 -3.98 0.23
N PHE A 82 -8.63 -5.27 0.52
CA PHE A 82 -8.03 -5.92 1.68
C PHE A 82 -6.50 -5.89 1.64
N LEU A 83 -5.88 -6.31 0.54
CA LEU A 83 -4.43 -6.32 0.39
C LEU A 83 -3.83 -4.91 0.47
N THR A 84 -4.49 -3.91 -0.11
CA THR A 84 -4.06 -2.50 -0.03
C THR A 84 -4.02 -2.03 1.43
N ARG A 85 -5.07 -2.32 2.20
CA ARG A 85 -5.13 -1.93 3.61
C ARG A 85 -4.08 -2.63 4.46
N ILE A 86 -3.84 -3.93 4.23
CA ILE A 86 -2.80 -4.69 4.94
C ILE A 86 -1.40 -4.15 4.62
N LYS A 87 -1.11 -3.87 3.34
CA LYS A 87 0.16 -3.24 2.92
C LYS A 87 0.37 -1.87 3.58
N GLY A 88 -0.67 -1.04 3.63
CA GLY A 88 -0.63 0.24 4.34
C GLY A 88 -0.32 0.07 5.82
N TYR A 89 -0.95 -0.92 6.48
CA TYR A 89 -0.69 -1.21 7.88
C TYR A 89 0.77 -1.61 8.13
N PHE A 90 1.36 -2.48 7.28
CA PHE A 90 2.76 -2.88 7.43
C PHE A 90 3.74 -1.70 7.34
N HIS A 91 3.44 -0.70 6.51
CA HIS A 91 4.27 0.50 6.39
C HIS A 91 4.34 1.31 7.70
N LEU A 92 3.32 1.21 8.56
CA LEU A 92 3.30 1.88 9.86
C LEU A 92 4.17 1.17 10.91
N PHE A 93 4.50 -0.11 10.69
CA PHE A 93 5.22 -0.96 11.65
C PHE A 93 6.47 -1.64 11.05
N PRO A 94 7.41 -0.89 10.44
CA PRO A 94 8.53 -1.48 9.71
C PRO A 94 9.50 -2.28 10.57
N THR A 95 9.54 -2.05 11.89
CA THR A 95 10.37 -2.79 12.84
C THR A 95 9.64 -3.95 13.53
N LYS A 96 8.32 -3.85 13.71
CA LYS A 96 7.51 -4.90 14.37
C LYS A 96 7.02 -5.96 13.37
N LEU A 97 6.85 -5.59 12.11
CA LEU A 97 6.41 -6.44 11.00
C LEU A 97 7.47 -6.41 9.88
N ASP A 98 8.71 -6.70 10.26
CA ASP A 98 9.92 -6.65 9.42
C ASP A 98 10.12 -7.90 8.55
N THR A 99 9.69 -9.09 9.00
CA THR A 99 9.78 -10.35 8.23
C THR A 99 8.46 -10.73 7.55
N ALA A 100 8.49 -11.51 6.46
CA ALA A 100 7.24 -11.99 5.86
C ALA A 100 6.48 -12.90 6.83
N THR A 101 7.16 -13.76 7.58
CA THR A 101 6.54 -14.58 8.63
C THR A 101 5.69 -13.74 9.59
N LYS A 102 6.23 -12.64 10.12
CA LYS A 102 5.48 -11.76 11.04
C LYS A 102 4.28 -11.10 10.34
N LYS A 103 4.43 -10.71 9.08
CA LYS A 103 3.34 -10.15 8.25
C LYS A 103 2.23 -11.17 8.00
N VAL A 104 2.57 -12.42 7.69
CA VAL A 104 1.62 -13.52 7.49
C VAL A 104 0.89 -13.84 8.80
N LEU A 105 1.62 -13.99 9.91
CA LEU A 105 1.04 -14.25 11.23
C LEU A 105 0.10 -13.12 11.70
N PHE A 106 0.43 -11.86 11.38
CA PHE A 106 -0.47 -10.73 11.63
C PHE A 106 -1.77 -10.81 10.80
N THR A 107 -1.64 -11.20 9.53
CA THR A 107 -2.76 -11.23 8.58
C THR A 107 -3.68 -12.42 8.80
N ALA A 108 -3.15 -13.54 9.28
CA ALA A 108 -3.87 -14.79 9.54
C ALA A 108 -5.24 -14.62 10.24
N PRO A 109 -5.36 -13.95 11.41
CA PRO A 109 -6.65 -13.76 12.08
C PRO A 109 -7.63 -12.81 11.35
N LEU A 110 -7.17 -12.12 10.31
CA LEU A 110 -7.98 -11.27 9.44
C LEU A 110 -8.54 -12.02 8.24
N ILE A 111 -8.13 -13.27 8.00
CA ILE A 111 -8.73 -14.14 6.99
C ILE A 111 -9.88 -14.90 7.66
N GLN A 112 -11.11 -14.57 7.27
CA GLN A 112 -12.35 -15.04 7.90
C GLN A 112 -13.37 -15.46 6.84
N GLY A 113 -14.56 -15.86 7.28
CA GLY A 113 -15.61 -16.35 6.39
C GLY A 113 -15.13 -17.55 5.57
N ASN A 114 -15.53 -17.61 4.30
CA ASN A 114 -15.21 -18.73 3.42
C ASN A 114 -13.70 -18.84 3.12
N ALA A 115 -12.95 -17.73 3.21
CA ALA A 115 -11.51 -17.76 2.99
C ALA A 115 -10.73 -18.45 4.12
N LYS A 116 -11.32 -18.53 5.32
CA LYS A 116 -10.70 -19.19 6.47
C LYS A 116 -10.49 -20.68 6.17
N ASP A 117 -11.45 -21.34 5.54
CA ASP A 117 -11.39 -22.79 5.31
C ASP A 117 -10.21 -23.20 4.42
N TRP A 118 -9.79 -22.29 3.53
CA TRP A 118 -8.57 -22.47 2.74
C TRP A 118 -7.29 -22.19 3.54
N PHE A 119 -7.25 -21.13 4.36
CA PHE A 119 -6.01 -20.69 5.01
C PHE A 119 -5.72 -21.36 6.36
N GLU A 120 -6.75 -21.81 7.09
CA GLU A 120 -6.59 -22.42 8.41
C GLU A 120 -5.71 -23.67 8.41
N PRO A 121 -5.84 -24.61 7.45
CA PRO A 121 -4.98 -25.78 7.41
C PRO A 121 -3.49 -25.43 7.26
N ILE A 122 -3.18 -24.42 6.44
CA ILE A 122 -1.82 -23.91 6.19
C ILE A 122 -1.25 -23.28 7.45
N LEU A 123 -2.03 -22.42 8.11
CA LEU A 123 -1.61 -21.81 9.38
C LEU A 123 -1.41 -22.87 10.47
N ARG A 124 -2.28 -23.86 10.55
CA ARG A 124 -2.21 -24.96 11.51
C ARG A 124 -0.95 -25.81 11.28
N ASP A 125 -0.61 -26.07 10.03
CA ASP A 125 0.61 -26.79 9.64
C ASP A 125 1.86 -26.02 10.10
N TYR A 126 1.95 -24.74 9.75
CA TYR A 126 3.05 -23.86 10.18
C TYR A 126 3.27 -23.85 11.70
N LEU A 127 2.17 -23.82 12.48
CA LEU A 127 2.24 -23.71 13.94
C LEU A 127 2.53 -25.04 14.65
N LYS A 128 2.30 -26.19 14.00
CA LYS A 128 2.39 -27.51 14.65
C LYS A 128 3.60 -28.32 14.22
N ASN A 129 4.14 -28.03 13.04
CA ASN A 129 5.19 -28.83 12.42
C ASN A 129 6.48 -28.03 12.27
N GLU A 130 7.61 -28.70 12.43
CA GLU A 130 8.91 -28.15 12.03
C GLU A 130 8.95 -27.95 10.52
N GLU A 131 9.75 -27.00 10.02
CA GLU A 131 9.81 -26.64 8.59
C GLU A 131 10.03 -27.86 7.67
N ILE A 132 10.85 -28.83 8.10
CA ILE A 132 11.12 -30.07 7.34
C ILE A 132 9.91 -31.00 7.21
N MET A 133 8.89 -30.82 8.06
CA MET A 133 7.65 -31.60 8.11
C MET A 133 6.44 -30.81 7.60
N GLN A 134 6.62 -29.53 7.25
CA GLN A 134 5.56 -28.69 6.70
C GLN A 134 5.29 -29.02 5.24
N ASP A 135 4.05 -28.83 4.82
CA ASP A 135 3.68 -28.94 3.42
C ASP A 135 4.38 -27.85 2.60
N GLN A 136 4.69 -28.15 1.33
CA GLN A 136 5.38 -27.21 0.45
C GLN A 136 4.62 -25.88 0.29
N GLU A 137 3.29 -25.91 0.33
CA GLU A 137 2.45 -24.70 0.29
C GLU A 137 2.71 -23.81 1.51
N THR A 138 2.81 -24.39 2.70
CA THR A 138 3.13 -23.69 3.94
C THR A 138 4.52 -23.04 3.85
N ILE A 139 5.52 -23.80 3.43
CA ILE A 139 6.88 -23.28 3.25
C ILE A 139 6.87 -22.09 2.29
N ASN A 140 6.21 -22.21 1.13
CA ASN A 140 6.15 -21.14 0.14
C ASN A 140 5.48 -19.86 0.65
N ILE A 141 4.48 -19.99 1.54
CA ILE A 141 3.77 -18.85 2.13
C ILE A 141 4.62 -18.15 3.20
N PHE A 142 5.43 -18.88 3.97
CA PHE A 142 6.14 -18.34 5.12
C PHE A 142 7.64 -18.04 4.90
N ALA A 143 8.26 -18.57 3.84
CA ALA A 143 9.70 -18.48 3.58
C ALA A 143 10.18 -17.23 2.81
N ASN A 144 9.31 -16.24 2.57
CA ASN A 144 9.63 -15.06 1.74
C ASN A 144 10.22 -13.87 2.50
#